data_AF-A0A3Q0HF02-F1
#
_entry.id   AF-A0A3Q0HF02-F1
#
_cell.length_a   1.000
_cell.length_b   1.000
_cell.length_c   1.000
_cell.angle_alpha   90.00
_cell.angle_beta   90.00
_cell.angle_gamma   90.00
#
_symmetry.space_group_name_H-M   'P 1'
#
loop_
_entity.id
_entity.type
_entity.pdbx_description
1 polymer ?
#
loop_
_entity_poly.entity_id
_entity_poly.type
_entity_poly.pdbx_seq_one_letter_code
_entity_poly.pdbx_strand_id
1 'polypeptide(L)'
;MKEAIKSAAHMVEADVLLRGCKTEKGEPIMAHPPEMNSDNTLQEWLQEILNADKGIKLDFKSLPAVQPSMELLESIKLHLKRPVWINADILPGPNGSNAVVDAKFFLDIVTSFFPDITLSLGWTTGCQLQRCKEGYSWAMVKEMAEICNALTQPITFPVRAALVWQSKSELLWLLQQSERYSLTVWTGKQDQYSTEDLLHIRENFDKSLCNIGIAQLFFHSQETEEG
;
A
#
# COMPACT_ATOMS: atom_id res chain seq x y z
N MET A 1 6.78 11.98 -11.58
CA MET A 1 6.50 10.81 -12.47
C MET A 1 7.73 10.29 -13.22
N LYS A 2 8.38 11.08 -14.09
CA LYS A 2 9.55 10.65 -14.89
C LYS A 2 10.71 10.07 -14.06
N GLU A 3 10.91 10.57 -12.84
CA GLU A 3 11.95 10.08 -11.95
C GLU A 3 11.69 8.66 -11.44
N ALA A 4 10.48 8.32 -11.00
CA ALA A 4 10.21 6.96 -10.52
C ALA A 4 10.23 5.92 -11.65
N ILE A 5 9.77 6.29 -12.86
CA ILE A 5 9.89 5.44 -14.05
C ILE A 5 11.37 5.12 -14.35
N LYS A 6 12.26 6.11 -14.19
CA LYS A 6 13.72 5.94 -14.41
C LYS A 6 14.46 5.34 -13.21
N SER A 7 13.82 5.24 -12.06
CA SER A 7 14.45 4.74 -10.83
C SER A 7 14.79 3.24 -10.93
N ALA A 8 15.61 2.76 -9.99
CA ALA A 8 15.92 1.34 -9.86
C ALA A 8 14.78 0.50 -9.24
N ALA A 9 13.68 1.12 -8.79
CA ALA A 9 12.60 0.40 -8.15
C ALA A 9 11.83 -0.48 -9.13
N HIS A 10 11.37 -1.64 -8.67
CA HIS A 10 10.63 -2.58 -9.53
C HIS A 10 9.14 -2.23 -9.63
N MET A 11 8.62 -1.52 -8.63
CA MET A 11 7.23 -1.10 -8.55
C MET A 11 7.14 0.40 -8.32
N VAL A 12 6.11 1.00 -8.92
CA VAL A 12 5.70 2.38 -8.68
C VAL A 12 4.35 2.38 -7.99
N GLU A 13 4.26 3.15 -6.91
CA GLU A 13 3.05 3.25 -6.08
C GLU A 13 2.34 4.58 -6.30
N ALA A 14 1.01 4.56 -6.35
CA ALA A 14 0.16 5.74 -6.41
C ALA A 14 -0.82 5.75 -5.24
N ASP A 15 -0.81 6.82 -4.44
CA ASP A 15 -1.86 7.09 -3.46
C ASP A 15 -3.14 7.55 -4.18
N VAL A 16 -4.27 6.90 -3.92
CA VAL A 16 -5.53 7.11 -4.66
C VAL A 16 -6.63 7.65 -3.76
N LEU A 17 -7.20 8.78 -4.19
CA LEU A 17 -8.39 9.43 -3.62
C LEU A 17 -9.44 9.68 -4.72
N LEU A 18 -10.68 9.95 -4.33
CA LEU A 18 -11.74 10.33 -5.26
C LEU A 18 -11.90 11.86 -5.25
N ARG A 19 -11.72 12.50 -6.41
CA ARG A 19 -11.95 13.94 -6.61
C ARG A 19 -13.45 14.22 -6.51
N GLY A 20 -13.80 15.22 -5.70
CA GLY A 20 -15.18 15.72 -5.57
C GLY A 20 -16.06 14.85 -4.68
N CYS A 21 -17.03 15.48 -4.01
CA CYS A 21 -17.97 14.83 -3.10
C CYS A 21 -19.41 15.10 -3.56
N LYS A 22 -20.14 14.03 -3.87
CA LYS A 22 -21.59 13.81 -3.65
C LYS A 22 -22.59 13.77 -4.83
N THR A 23 -22.28 14.17 -6.07
CA THR A 23 -23.33 14.16 -7.12
C THR A 23 -22.91 13.75 -8.54
N GLU A 24 -21.62 13.66 -8.83
CA GLU A 24 -21.11 13.19 -10.12
C GLU A 24 -20.29 11.91 -9.93
N LYS A 25 -20.11 11.12 -11.00
CA LYS A 25 -19.16 10.00 -10.98
C LYS A 25 -17.79 10.59 -10.68
N GLY A 26 -17.36 10.51 -9.42
CA GLY A 26 -16.09 11.09 -8.99
C GLY A 26 -14.92 10.50 -9.79
N GLU A 27 -13.87 11.30 -9.93
CA GLU A 27 -12.69 10.93 -10.70
C GLU A 27 -11.57 10.47 -9.75
N PRO A 28 -11.01 9.26 -9.92
CA PRO A 28 -9.83 8.87 -9.17
C PRO A 28 -8.63 9.76 -9.50
N ILE A 29 -8.05 10.34 -8.47
CA ILE A 29 -6.89 11.22 -8.54
C ILE A 29 -5.78 10.70 -7.65
N MET A 30 -4.59 11.20 -7.93
CA MET A 30 -3.40 10.83 -7.20
C MET A 30 -3.01 11.87 -6.18
N ALA A 31 -3.29 11.56 -4.91
CA ALA A 31 -3.09 12.45 -3.79
C ALA A 31 -2.89 11.64 -2.50
N HIS A 32 -2.04 12.16 -1.61
CA HIS A 32 -1.77 11.56 -0.30
C HIS A 32 -2.17 12.53 0.82
N PRO A 33 -2.96 12.11 1.82
CA PRO A 33 -3.33 12.96 2.94
C PRO A 33 -2.11 13.62 3.62
N PRO A 34 -2.19 14.90 4.02
CA PRO A 34 -3.40 15.73 4.10
C PRO A 34 -3.85 16.37 2.78
N GLU A 35 -3.10 16.20 1.69
CA GLU A 35 -3.54 16.67 0.38
C GLU A 35 -4.71 15.79 -0.10
N MET A 36 -5.87 16.41 -0.31
CA MET A 36 -7.10 15.70 -0.74
C MET A 36 -7.48 15.99 -2.19
N ASN A 37 -6.64 16.73 -2.92
CA ASN A 37 -6.86 17.09 -4.31
C ASN A 37 -5.54 17.11 -5.08
N SER A 38 -5.60 16.87 -6.39
CA SER A 38 -4.43 16.83 -7.28
C SER A 38 -4.89 17.02 -8.71
N ASP A 39 -4.08 17.68 -9.52
CA ASP A 39 -4.32 17.80 -10.96
C ASP A 39 -4.07 16.48 -11.70
N ASN A 40 -3.29 15.58 -11.10
CA ASN A 40 -2.94 14.30 -11.72
C ASN A 40 -4.05 13.27 -11.52
N THR A 41 -4.68 12.84 -12.61
CA THR A 41 -5.67 11.77 -12.58
C THR A 41 -5.00 10.39 -12.52
N LEU A 42 -5.68 9.41 -11.94
CA LEU A 42 -5.20 8.02 -11.98
C LEU A 42 -5.14 7.50 -13.42
N GLN A 43 -6.07 7.91 -14.27
CA GLN A 43 -6.14 7.47 -15.67
C GLN A 43 -4.88 7.89 -16.45
N GLU A 44 -4.50 9.16 -16.38
CA GLU A 44 -3.30 9.68 -17.05
C GLU A 44 -2.05 8.95 -16.55
N TRP A 45 -1.95 8.74 -15.24
CA TRP A 45 -0.84 8.03 -14.64
C TRP A 45 -0.72 6.58 -15.11
N LEU A 46 -1.85 5.86 -15.17
CA LEU A 46 -1.87 4.49 -15.69
C LEU A 46 -1.39 4.46 -17.14
N GLN A 47 -1.83 5.38 -18.00
CA GLN A 47 -1.41 5.44 -19.41
C GLN A 47 0.09 5.68 -19.56
N GLU A 48 0.68 6.53 -18.72
CA GLU A 48 2.12 6.75 -18.74
C GLU A 48 2.92 5.51 -18.30
N ILE A 49 2.44 4.77 -17.29
CA ILE A 49 3.14 3.59 -16.77
C ILE A 49 2.98 2.34 -17.63
N LEU A 50 1.92 2.23 -18.43
CA LEU A 50 1.76 1.10 -19.36
C LEU A 50 2.97 0.92 -20.31
N ASN A 51 3.70 2.01 -20.57
CA ASN A 51 4.91 1.99 -21.41
C ASN A 51 6.21 1.81 -20.60
N ALA A 52 6.13 1.83 -19.27
CA ALA A 52 7.26 1.67 -18.37
C ALA A 52 7.47 0.20 -18.00
N ASP A 53 8.73 -0.17 -17.74
CA ASP A 53 9.07 -1.50 -17.25
C ASP A 53 8.94 -1.60 -15.72
N LYS A 54 7.73 -1.35 -15.19
CA LYS A 54 7.46 -1.26 -13.74
C LYS A 54 6.15 -1.97 -13.37
N GLY A 55 6.12 -2.61 -12.20
CA GLY A 55 4.88 -3.03 -11.55
C GLY A 55 4.12 -1.84 -10.98
N ILE A 56 2.81 -2.01 -10.76
CA ILE A 56 1.92 -0.97 -10.22
C ILE A 56 1.49 -1.37 -8.81
N LYS A 57 1.49 -0.42 -7.89
CA LYS A 57 0.79 -0.55 -6.61
C LYS A 57 -0.19 0.62 -6.43
N LEU A 58 -1.47 0.33 -6.27
CA LEU A 58 -2.50 1.35 -6.01
C LEU A 58 -2.80 1.37 -4.52
N ASP A 59 -2.46 2.45 -3.83
CA ASP A 59 -2.68 2.64 -2.39
C ASP A 59 -3.93 3.49 -2.13
N PHE A 60 -5.04 2.82 -1.84
CA PHE A 60 -6.32 3.47 -1.62
C PHE A 60 -6.38 4.13 -0.25
N LYS A 61 -6.57 5.45 -0.26
CA LYS A 61 -6.78 6.25 0.95
C LYS A 61 -8.26 6.49 1.26
N SER A 62 -9.16 6.08 0.35
CA SER A 62 -10.60 6.20 0.54
C SER A 62 -11.36 5.11 -0.22
N LEU A 63 -12.39 4.54 0.42
CA LEU A 63 -13.26 3.52 -0.19
C LEU A 63 -13.97 4.00 -1.47
N PRO A 64 -14.48 5.25 -1.57
CA PRO A 64 -15.18 5.72 -2.77
C PRO A 64 -14.31 5.71 -4.05
N ALA A 65 -12.98 5.77 -3.91
CA ALA A 65 -12.07 5.72 -5.05
C ALA A 65 -11.88 4.32 -5.63
N VAL A 66 -12.22 3.27 -4.87
CA VAL A 66 -11.88 1.87 -5.21
C VAL A 66 -12.59 1.44 -6.47
N GLN A 67 -13.92 1.54 -6.52
CA GLN A 67 -14.69 1.05 -7.67
C GLN A 67 -14.34 1.78 -8.99
N PRO A 68 -14.34 3.12 -9.06
CA PRO A 68 -13.97 3.79 -10.31
C PRO A 68 -12.52 3.49 -10.75
N SER A 69 -11.61 3.26 -9.80
CA SER A 69 -10.23 2.86 -10.11
C SER A 69 -10.14 1.42 -10.64
N MET A 70 -10.97 0.50 -10.13
CA MET A 70 -11.03 -0.87 -10.65
C MET A 70 -11.61 -0.90 -12.07
N GLU A 71 -12.62 -0.08 -12.36
CA GLU A 71 -13.17 0.10 -13.72
C GLU A 71 -12.09 0.61 -14.70
N LEU A 72 -11.28 1.60 -14.29
CA LEU A 72 -10.13 2.07 -15.08
C LEU A 72 -9.11 0.96 -15.30
N LEU A 73 -8.74 0.23 -14.26
CA LEU A 73 -7.76 -0.86 -14.34
C LEU A 73 -8.25 -1.99 -15.25
N GLU A 74 -9.54 -2.33 -15.20
CA GLU A 74 -10.16 -3.34 -16.06
C GLU A 74 -10.09 -2.92 -17.53
N SER A 75 -10.35 -1.65 -17.84
CA SER A 75 -10.30 -1.12 -19.22
C SER A 75 -8.92 -1.28 -19.88
N ILE A 76 -7.86 -1.30 -19.08
CA ILE A 76 -6.48 -1.46 -19.56
C ILE A 76 -5.90 -2.86 -19.27
N LYS A 77 -6.69 -3.81 -18.77
CA LYS A 77 -6.23 -5.12 -18.27
C LYS A 77 -5.35 -5.88 -19.27
N LEU A 78 -5.68 -5.84 -20.56
CA LEU A 78 -4.92 -6.51 -21.62
C LEU A 78 -3.53 -5.89 -21.88
N HIS A 79 -3.31 -4.66 -21.43
CA HIS A 79 -2.05 -3.93 -21.56
C HIS A 79 -1.15 -4.06 -20.32
N LEU A 80 -1.68 -4.58 -19.20
CA LEU A 80 -0.92 -4.79 -17.97
C LEU A 80 0.04 -5.97 -18.14
N LYS A 81 1.30 -5.67 -18.45
CA LYS A 81 2.37 -6.67 -18.64
C LYS A 81 3.18 -6.96 -17.37
N ARG A 82 2.96 -6.18 -16.31
CA ARG A 82 3.69 -6.25 -15.04
C ARG A 82 2.71 -6.43 -13.88
N PRO A 83 3.16 -6.93 -12.72
CA PRO A 83 2.29 -7.17 -11.58
C PRO A 83 1.58 -5.89 -11.12
N VAL A 84 0.32 -6.05 -10.71
CA VAL A 84 -0.49 -4.99 -10.10
C VAL A 84 -0.87 -5.42 -8.69
N TRP A 85 -0.59 -4.57 -7.71
CA TRP A 85 -0.92 -4.75 -6.31
C TRP A 85 -1.96 -3.73 -5.88
N ILE A 86 -2.97 -4.19 -5.13
CA ILE A 86 -4.03 -3.33 -4.62
C ILE A 86 -3.86 -3.21 -3.10
N ASN A 87 -3.56 -2.00 -2.64
CA ASN A 87 -3.21 -1.70 -1.27
C ASN A 87 -4.29 -0.87 -0.57
N ALA A 88 -4.53 -1.17 0.70
CA ALA A 88 -5.27 -0.29 1.60
C ALA A 88 -4.91 -0.60 3.05
N ASP A 89 -4.96 0.43 3.90
CA ASP A 89 -4.97 0.26 5.35
C ASP A 89 -6.40 -0.02 5.82
N ILE A 90 -6.65 -1.30 6.14
CA ILE A 90 -8.00 -1.80 6.46
C ILE A 90 -8.24 -2.01 7.96
N LEU A 91 -7.17 -1.92 8.76
CA LEU A 91 -7.21 -2.07 10.21
C LEU A 91 -6.42 -0.96 10.92
N PRO A 92 -6.78 -0.61 12.17
CA PRO A 92 -5.99 0.31 12.98
C PRO A 92 -4.72 -0.40 13.48
N GLY A 93 -3.58 0.25 13.32
CA GLY A 93 -2.29 -0.26 13.77
C GLY A 93 -1.68 0.54 14.91
N PRO A 94 -0.40 0.28 15.24
CA PRO A 94 0.29 0.97 16.32
C PRO A 94 0.30 2.49 16.12
N ASN A 95 -0.29 3.19 17.09
CA ASN A 95 -0.49 4.65 17.06
C ASN A 95 -1.21 5.17 15.80
N GLY A 96 -1.92 4.29 15.08
CA GLY A 96 -2.67 4.62 13.87
C GLY A 96 -3.97 5.34 14.17
N SER A 97 -4.53 5.97 13.14
CA SER A 97 -5.88 6.51 13.20
C SER A 97 -6.93 5.42 12.97
N ASN A 98 -8.15 5.63 13.44
CA ASN A 98 -9.30 4.77 13.09
C ASN A 98 -9.87 5.08 11.69
N ALA A 99 -9.23 5.97 10.92
CA ALA A 99 -9.65 6.34 9.57
C ALA A 99 -9.16 5.29 8.56
N VAL A 100 -9.66 4.06 8.72
CA VAL A 100 -9.34 2.92 7.86
C VAL A 100 -10.29 2.84 6.67
N VAL A 101 -9.86 2.17 5.62
CA VAL A 101 -10.77 1.75 4.54
C VAL A 101 -11.59 0.55 5.03
N ASP A 102 -12.90 0.54 4.78
CA ASP A 102 -13.74 -0.60 5.17
C ASP A 102 -13.26 -1.87 4.47
N ALA A 103 -12.78 -2.84 5.25
CA ALA A 103 -12.17 -4.06 4.77
C ALA A 103 -13.11 -4.86 3.87
N LYS A 104 -14.37 -5.03 4.29
CA LYS A 104 -15.32 -5.90 3.59
C LYS A 104 -15.65 -5.31 2.23
N PHE A 105 -16.07 -4.04 2.18
CA PHE A 105 -16.42 -3.41 0.91
C PHE A 105 -15.23 -3.29 -0.03
N PHE A 106 -14.04 -2.97 0.50
CA PHE A 106 -12.82 -2.93 -0.29
C PHE A 106 -12.53 -4.27 -0.95
N LEU A 107 -12.50 -5.36 -0.17
CA LEU A 107 -12.19 -6.70 -0.65
C LEU A 107 -13.27 -7.20 -1.63
N ASP A 108 -14.55 -7.00 -1.33
CA ASP A 108 -15.66 -7.39 -2.20
C ASP A 108 -15.55 -6.72 -3.58
N ILE A 109 -15.28 -5.41 -3.62
CA ILE A 109 -15.10 -4.68 -4.88
C ILE A 109 -13.88 -5.21 -5.63
N VAL A 110 -12.70 -5.21 -5.01
CA VAL A 110 -11.44 -5.59 -5.69
C VAL A 110 -11.50 -7.01 -6.25
N THR A 111 -11.96 -7.96 -5.45
CA THR A 111 -12.00 -9.38 -5.84
C THR A 111 -13.07 -9.69 -6.89
N SER A 112 -14.13 -8.87 -6.98
CA SER A 112 -15.14 -8.99 -8.04
C SER A 112 -14.59 -8.65 -9.44
N PHE A 113 -13.66 -7.70 -9.53
CA PHE A 113 -12.99 -7.33 -10.79
C PHE A 113 -11.77 -8.21 -11.07
N PHE A 114 -10.98 -8.50 -10.04
CA PHE A 114 -9.71 -9.22 -10.17
C PHE A 114 -9.57 -10.30 -9.09
N PRO A 115 -10.11 -11.51 -9.31
CA PRO A 115 -10.11 -12.58 -8.31
C PRO A 115 -8.71 -13.10 -7.97
N ASP A 116 -7.72 -12.91 -8.85
CA ASP A 116 -6.35 -13.42 -8.68
C ASP A 116 -5.31 -12.31 -8.39
N ILE A 117 -5.74 -11.09 -8.09
CA ILE A 117 -4.83 -9.95 -7.87
C ILE A 117 -4.05 -10.09 -6.56
N THR A 118 -2.84 -9.51 -6.51
CA THR A 118 -2.10 -9.44 -5.25
C THR A 118 -2.66 -8.32 -4.36
N LEU A 119 -3.03 -8.67 -3.14
CA LEU A 119 -3.53 -7.73 -2.13
C LEU A 119 -2.39 -7.30 -1.21
N SER A 120 -2.34 -6.00 -0.90
CA SER A 120 -1.39 -5.41 0.04
C SER A 120 -2.17 -4.80 1.21
N LEU A 121 -2.43 -5.59 2.25
CA LEU A 121 -3.41 -5.24 3.30
C LEU A 121 -2.69 -4.75 4.55
N GLY A 122 -2.83 -3.46 4.82
CA GLY A 122 -2.07 -2.76 5.84
C GLY A 122 -2.86 -2.40 7.10
N TRP A 123 -2.11 -1.79 8.02
CA TRP A 123 -2.68 -1.10 9.16
C TRP A 123 -2.29 0.38 9.10
N THR A 124 -3.19 1.26 9.53
CA THR A 124 -2.81 2.65 9.77
C THR A 124 -1.73 2.70 10.85
N THR A 125 -0.71 3.54 10.67
CA THR A 125 0.37 3.69 11.66
C THR A 125 0.69 5.15 11.88
N GLY A 126 0.89 5.53 13.15
CA GLY A 126 1.28 6.89 13.51
C GLY A 126 2.75 7.17 13.21
N CYS A 127 3.07 8.43 12.90
CA CYS A 127 4.45 8.90 12.82
C CYS A 127 5.09 8.91 14.22
N GLN A 128 6.33 8.40 14.33
CA GLN A 128 7.01 8.28 15.62
C GLN A 128 8.43 8.85 15.52
N LEU A 129 8.65 9.98 16.19
CA LEU A 129 9.96 10.66 16.28
C LEU A 129 10.97 9.92 17.17
N GLN A 130 10.56 8.83 17.82
CA GLN A 130 11.39 8.00 18.70
C GLN A 130 11.10 6.53 18.43
N ARG A 131 12.08 5.66 18.74
CA ARG A 131 11.93 4.20 18.64
C ARG A 131 10.70 3.76 19.41
N CYS A 132 9.80 3.07 18.70
CA CYS A 132 8.52 2.64 19.23
C CYS A 132 8.73 1.69 20.40
N LYS A 133 8.07 1.93 21.53
CA LYS A 133 8.02 0.94 22.62
C LYS A 133 7.09 -0.22 22.28
N GLU A 134 6.13 0.03 21.39
CA GLU A 134 5.07 -0.91 21.02
C GLU A 134 5.08 -1.10 19.50
N GLY A 135 4.88 -2.35 19.09
CA GLY A 135 4.75 -2.77 17.70
C GLY A 135 3.33 -3.25 17.40
N TYR A 136 3.17 -3.97 16.29
CA TYR A 136 1.95 -4.71 15.97
C TYR A 136 1.69 -5.75 17.05
N SER A 137 0.55 -5.64 17.72
CA SER A 137 0.17 -6.54 18.82
C SER A 137 -0.38 -7.87 18.29
N TRP A 138 -0.44 -8.88 19.16
CA TRP A 138 -1.11 -10.15 18.88
C TRP A 138 -2.56 -9.99 18.43
N ALA A 139 -3.30 -9.05 19.02
CA ALA A 139 -4.68 -8.79 18.63
C ALA A 139 -4.74 -8.28 17.18
N MET A 140 -3.87 -7.33 16.81
CA MET A 140 -3.81 -6.75 15.47
C MET A 140 -3.49 -7.79 14.39
N VAL A 141 -2.50 -8.66 14.62
CA VAL A 141 -2.13 -9.68 13.62
C VAL A 141 -3.14 -10.81 13.52
N LYS A 142 -3.83 -11.16 14.62
CA LYS A 142 -4.90 -12.16 14.60
C LYS A 142 -6.13 -11.67 13.85
N GLU A 143 -6.54 -10.43 14.08
CA GLU A 143 -7.65 -9.80 13.35
C GLU A 143 -7.37 -9.75 11.84
N MET A 144 -6.16 -9.35 11.45
CA MET A 144 -5.75 -9.40 10.04
C MET A 144 -5.79 -10.83 9.47
N ALA A 145 -5.30 -11.83 10.22
CA ALA A 145 -5.33 -13.22 9.81
C ALA A 145 -6.77 -13.74 9.61
N GLU A 146 -7.70 -13.35 10.49
CA GLU A 146 -9.12 -13.71 10.40
C GLU A 146 -9.76 -13.16 9.11
N ILE A 147 -9.51 -11.90 8.78
CA ILE A 147 -9.98 -11.29 7.52
C ILE A 147 -9.39 -12.03 6.31
N CYS A 148 -8.09 -12.31 6.35
CA CYS A 148 -7.37 -12.91 5.23
C CYS A 148 -7.67 -14.39 5.00
N ASN A 149 -8.15 -15.11 6.02
CA ASN A 149 -8.44 -16.54 5.94
C ASN A 149 -9.53 -16.87 4.89
N ALA A 150 -10.45 -15.94 4.62
CA ALA A 150 -11.49 -16.11 3.61
C ALA A 150 -11.02 -15.83 2.17
N LEU A 151 -9.83 -15.24 2.00
CA LEU A 151 -9.28 -14.82 0.72
C LEU A 151 -8.46 -15.93 0.07
N THR A 152 -8.38 -15.94 -1.25
CA THR A 152 -7.57 -16.91 -2.04
C THR A 152 -6.35 -16.26 -2.71
N GLN A 153 -6.32 -14.93 -2.76
CA GLN A 153 -5.29 -14.12 -3.40
C GLN A 153 -3.92 -14.25 -2.72
N PRO A 154 -2.80 -14.00 -3.41
CA PRO A 154 -1.53 -13.68 -2.75
C PRO A 154 -1.69 -12.41 -1.90
N ILE A 155 -1.15 -12.43 -0.68
CA ILE A 155 -1.27 -11.30 0.25
C ILE A 155 0.11 -10.88 0.73
N THR A 156 0.40 -9.60 0.64
CA THR A 156 1.51 -8.97 1.34
C THR A 156 1.00 -8.04 2.43
N PHE A 157 1.68 -8.01 3.56
CA PHE A 157 1.36 -7.08 4.65
C PHE A 157 2.39 -5.94 4.65
N PRO A 158 2.01 -4.70 4.30
CA PRO A 158 2.88 -3.55 4.39
C PRO A 158 3.12 -3.20 5.87
N VAL A 159 4.35 -3.48 6.34
CA VAL A 159 4.77 -3.20 7.72
C VAL A 159 5.80 -2.08 7.76
N ARG A 160 5.64 -1.17 8.73
CA ARG A 160 6.59 -0.08 8.92
C ARG A 160 7.86 -0.62 9.57
N ALA A 161 9.02 -0.37 8.95
CA ALA A 161 10.32 -0.91 9.40
C ALA A 161 10.60 -0.64 10.89
N ALA A 162 10.27 0.56 11.36
CA ALA A 162 10.47 1.00 12.75
C ALA A 162 9.70 0.16 13.80
N LEU A 163 8.66 -0.57 13.39
CA LEU A 163 7.83 -1.42 14.26
C LEU A 163 8.20 -2.90 14.20
N VAL A 164 8.98 -3.33 13.20
CA VAL A 164 9.21 -4.76 12.94
C VAL A 164 9.97 -5.41 14.09
N TRP A 165 10.94 -4.71 14.67
CA TRP A 165 11.75 -5.24 15.77
C TRP A 165 10.88 -5.68 16.96
N GLN A 166 9.92 -4.84 17.35
CA GLN A 166 9.03 -5.07 18.49
C GLN A 166 7.95 -6.12 18.19
N SER A 167 7.67 -6.36 16.90
CA SER A 167 6.55 -7.19 16.43
C SER A 167 7.00 -8.49 15.78
N LYS A 168 8.29 -8.85 15.93
CA LYS A 168 8.89 -9.95 15.19
C LYS A 168 8.08 -11.25 15.37
N SER A 169 7.74 -11.58 16.61
CA SER A 169 7.03 -12.83 16.92
C SER A 169 5.61 -12.86 16.34
N GLU A 170 4.91 -11.73 16.43
CA GLU A 170 3.56 -11.53 15.92
C GLU A 170 3.53 -11.63 14.39
N LEU A 171 4.47 -10.97 13.71
CA LEU A 171 4.59 -10.97 12.25
C LEU A 171 5.03 -12.34 11.71
N LEU A 172 5.96 -13.02 12.38
CA LEU A 172 6.36 -14.39 11.99
C LEU A 172 5.19 -15.36 12.15
N TRP A 173 4.41 -15.25 13.22
CA TRP A 173 3.21 -16.07 13.39
C TRP A 173 2.18 -15.79 12.29
N LEU A 174 1.98 -14.52 11.91
CA LEU A 174 1.08 -14.16 10.82
C LEU A 174 1.51 -14.84 9.51
N LEU A 175 2.79 -14.77 9.14
CA LEU A 175 3.31 -15.43 7.94
C LEU A 175 3.13 -16.95 7.94
N GLN A 176 3.17 -17.59 9.12
CA GLN A 176 2.96 -19.03 9.24
C GLN A 176 1.50 -19.47 9.00
N GLN A 177 0.55 -18.54 8.94
CA GLN A 177 -0.87 -18.89 8.73
C GLN A 177 -1.17 -19.32 7.28
N SER A 178 -0.36 -18.89 6.31
CA SER A 178 -0.52 -19.31 4.91
C SER A 178 0.74 -19.09 4.08
N GLU A 179 1.04 -20.01 3.17
CA GLU A 179 2.15 -19.85 2.19
C GLU A 179 1.92 -18.69 1.20
N ARG A 180 0.69 -18.16 1.13
CA ARG A 180 0.34 -16.99 0.31
C ARG A 180 0.76 -15.66 0.94
N TYR A 181 1.17 -15.69 2.20
CA TYR A 181 1.43 -14.49 2.99
C TYR A 181 2.89 -14.08 2.89
N SER A 182 3.10 -12.78 2.72
CA SER A 182 4.42 -12.14 2.67
C SER A 182 4.38 -10.79 3.39
N LEU A 183 5.54 -10.20 3.64
CA LEU A 183 5.68 -8.84 4.15
C LEU A 183 6.23 -7.93 3.05
N THR A 184 5.77 -6.69 3.08
CA THR A 184 6.41 -5.58 2.37
C THR A 184 6.85 -4.59 3.43
N VAL A 185 8.14 -4.26 3.46
CA VAL A 185 8.66 -3.33 4.47
C VAL A 185 8.74 -1.94 3.88
N TRP A 186 8.20 -0.96 4.59
CA TRP A 186 8.24 0.45 4.19
C TRP A 186 8.75 1.35 5.31
N THR A 187 9.22 2.54 4.94
CA THR A 187 9.75 3.55 5.87
C THR A 187 9.08 4.89 5.59
N GLY A 188 8.56 5.54 6.62
CA GLY A 188 8.10 6.92 6.53
C GLY A 188 9.26 7.91 6.46
N LYS A 189 9.01 9.09 5.89
CA LYS A 189 10.02 10.17 5.76
C LYS A 189 10.64 10.60 7.11
N GLN A 190 9.89 10.45 8.20
CA GLN A 190 10.29 10.86 9.55
C GLN A 190 10.68 9.67 10.44
N ASP A 191 10.69 8.44 9.90
CA ASP A 191 11.04 7.27 10.70
C ASP A 191 12.53 7.29 11.03
N GLN A 192 12.85 7.17 12.32
CA GLN A 192 14.20 6.87 12.77
C GLN A 192 14.38 5.36 12.85
N TYR A 193 15.21 4.81 11.96
CA TYR A 193 15.63 3.41 11.98
C TYR A 193 17.14 3.33 11.79
N SER A 194 17.78 2.35 12.43
CA SER A 194 19.21 2.13 12.29
C SER A 194 19.52 1.08 11.22
N THR A 195 20.78 0.98 10.81
CA THR A 195 21.26 -0.11 9.95
C THR A 195 21.02 -1.48 10.57
N GLU A 196 21.11 -1.57 11.89
CA GLU A 196 20.84 -2.79 12.66
C GLU A 196 19.38 -3.19 12.60
N ASP A 197 18.44 -2.24 12.56
CA ASP A 197 17.02 -2.54 12.41
C ASP A 197 16.73 -3.17 11.03
N LEU A 198 17.37 -2.68 9.96
CA LEU A 198 17.25 -3.29 8.62
C LEU A 198 17.94 -4.66 8.52
N LEU A 199 19.11 -4.81 9.15
CA LEU A 199 19.80 -6.11 9.23
C LEU A 199 18.95 -7.12 10.00
N HIS A 200 18.32 -6.70 11.10
CA HIS A 200 17.41 -7.54 11.86
C HIS A 200 16.27 -8.06 11.01
N ILE A 201 15.64 -7.22 10.20
CA ILE A 201 14.59 -7.65 9.27
C ILE A 201 15.17 -8.72 8.31
N ARG A 202 16.31 -8.44 7.70
CA ARG A 202 16.95 -9.35 6.74
C ARG A 202 17.37 -10.69 7.36
N GLU A 203 17.80 -10.72 8.62
CA GLU A 203 18.27 -11.93 9.31
C GLU A 203 17.12 -12.79 9.84
N ASN A 204 15.97 -12.17 10.12
CA ASN A 204 14.88 -12.84 10.82
C ASN A 204 13.70 -13.22 9.93
N PHE A 205 13.61 -12.67 8.71
CA PHE A 205 12.58 -13.01 7.74
C PHE A 205 13.22 -13.63 6.50
N ASP A 206 12.60 -14.69 5.98
CA ASP A 206 13.03 -15.30 4.72
C ASP A 206 12.92 -14.26 3.59
N LYS A 207 13.97 -14.13 2.78
CA LYS A 207 14.03 -13.20 1.66
C LYS A 207 12.92 -13.44 0.64
N SER A 208 12.44 -14.68 0.51
CA SER A 208 11.32 -15.02 -0.38
C SER A 208 9.97 -14.50 0.12
N LEU A 209 9.86 -14.24 1.43
CA LEU A 209 8.63 -13.78 2.09
C LEU A 209 8.68 -12.29 2.45
N CYS A 210 9.79 -11.60 2.20
CA CYS A 210 9.98 -10.20 2.58
C CYS A 210 10.44 -9.35 1.38
N ASN A 211 9.52 -8.56 0.84
CA ASN A 211 9.79 -7.63 -0.26
C ASN A 211 10.27 -6.28 0.27
N ILE A 212 11.41 -5.82 -0.25
CA ILE A 212 12.02 -4.51 0.04
C ILE A 212 12.30 -3.84 -1.32
N GLY A 213 11.83 -2.60 -1.53
CA GLY A 213 12.17 -1.82 -2.73
C GLY A 213 11.00 -1.33 -3.60
N ILE A 214 9.88 -0.96 -2.98
CA ILE A 214 8.82 -0.18 -3.65
C ILE A 214 9.21 1.30 -3.63
N ALA A 215 9.25 1.97 -4.78
CA ALA A 215 9.36 3.43 -4.82
C ALA A 215 7.96 4.04 -4.73
N GLN A 216 7.70 4.75 -3.64
CA GLN A 216 6.51 5.57 -3.51
C GLN A 216 6.65 6.83 -4.36
N LEU A 217 5.71 7.06 -5.28
CA LEU A 217 5.66 8.33 -6.00
C LEU A 217 4.91 9.35 -5.13
N PHE A 218 5.65 10.24 -4.48
CA PHE A 218 5.06 11.42 -3.88
C PHE A 218 4.76 12.44 -4.98
N PHE A 219 3.49 12.67 -5.27
CA PHE A 219 3.06 13.82 -6.05
C PHE A 219 3.00 14.99 -5.09
N HIS A 220 4.02 15.85 -5.13
CA HIS A 220 3.96 17.14 -4.46
C HIS A 220 3.03 18.02 -5.30
N SER A 221 2.01 18.60 -4.68
CA SER A 221 1.30 19.72 -5.28
C SER A 221 2.29 20.89 -5.48
N GLN A 222 2.55 21.19 -6.74
CA GLN A 222 3.25 22.35 -7.30
C GLN A 222 4.40 22.99 -6.48
N GLU A 223 5.65 22.76 -6.93
CA GLU A 223 6.65 23.83 -6.91
C GLU A 223 6.14 24.95 -7.83
N THR A 224 5.57 26.00 -7.25
CA THR A 224 5.57 27.30 -7.92
C THR A 224 7.01 27.81 -7.91
N GLU A 225 7.61 27.89 -9.09
CA GLU A 225 8.79 28.70 -9.37
C GLU A 225 8.54 30.12 -8.83
N GLU A 226 9.23 30.50 -7.74
CA GLU A 226 9.41 31.91 -7.40
C GLU A 226 10.61 32.43 -8.19
N GLY A 227 10.32 33.36 -9.11
CA GLY A 227 11.31 34.26 -9.70
C GLY A 227 11.62 35.46 -8.81
#